data_AF-A0AA91IP66-F1
#
_entry.id   AF-A0AA91IP66-F1
#
_cell.length_a   1.000
_cell.length_b   1.000
_cell.length_c   1.000
_cell.angle_alpha   90.00
_cell.angle_beta   90.00
_cell.angle_gamma   90.00
#
_symmetry.space_group_name_H-M   'P 1'
#
loop_
_entity.id
_entity.type
_entity.pdbx_description
1 polymer ?
#
loop_
_entity_poly.entity_id
_entity_poly.type
_entity_poly.pdbx_seq_one_letter_code
_entity_poly.pdbx_strand_id
1 'polypeptide(L)' 'MDLVSSAVSDMLSNGEIPPAALAEKKYSGKLVLRLAPEQHRRLAILASEEGVSLNRYLCAKLLG' A
#
# COMPACT_ATOMS: atom_id res chain seq x y z
N MET A 1 21.73 -5.01 15.64
CA MET A 1 20.31 -4.78 15.30
C MET A 1 19.63 -4.02 16.45
N ASP A 2 20.27 -2.95 16.95
CA ASP A 2 20.06 -2.48 18.33
C ASP A 2 19.62 -1.01 18.44
N LEU A 3 19.68 -0.26 17.33
CA LEU A 3 19.37 1.17 17.30
C LEU A 3 17.87 1.45 17.56
N VAL A 4 17.00 0.58 17.04
CA VAL A 4 15.55 0.74 17.21
C VAL A 4 15.16 0.45 18.67
N SER A 5 15.74 -0.58 19.29
CA SER A 5 15.48 -0.91 20.69
C SER A 5 16.01 0.15 21.66
N SER A 6 17.20 0.72 21.40
CA SER A 6 17.73 1.79 22.24
C SER A 6 16.88 3.06 22.14
N ALA A 7 16.48 3.45 20.92
CA ALA A 7 15.64 4.63 20.72
C ALA A 7 14.27 4.48 21.41
N VAL A 8 13.64 3.30 21.34
CA VAL A 8 12.37 3.04 22.04
C VAL A 8 12.54 3.08 23.56
N SER A 9 13.66 2.57 24.09
CA SER A 9 13.96 2.61 25.53
C SER A 9 14.19 4.05 26.04
N ASP A 10 14.86 4.88 25.24
CA ASP A 10 15.09 6.29 25.56
C ASP A 10 13.78 7.09 25.56
N MET A 11 12.91 6.86 24.57
CA MET A 11 11.57 7.46 24.50
C MET A 11 10.72 7.09 25.73
N LEU A 12 10.68 5.80 26.09
CA LEU A 12 9.94 5.34 27.26
C LEU A 12 10.49 5.94 28.57
N SER A 13 11.81 6.09 28.67
CA SER A 13 12.48 6.69 29.84
C SER A 13 12.20 8.19 29.97
N ASN A 14 11.99 8.88 28.86
CA ASN A 14 11.58 10.28 28.80
C ASN A 14 10.06 10.48 28.92
N GLY A 15 9.28 9.40 29.07
CA GLY A 15 7.81 9.44 29.14
C GLY A 15 7.13 9.72 27.80
N GLU A 16 7.85 9.59 26.68
CA GLU A 16 7.32 9.71 25.34
C GLU A 16 6.67 8.39 24.89
N ILE A 17 5.62 8.48 24.09
CA ILE A 17 4.91 7.30 23.57
C ILE A 17 5.54 6.94 22.22
N PRO A 18 6.19 5.77 22.09
CA PRO A 18 6.75 5.33 20.82
C PRO A 18 5.64 5.22 19.74
N PRO A 19 5.94 5.53 18.47
CA PRO A 19 4.97 5.39 17.39
C PRO A 19 4.57 3.93 17.22
N ALA A 20 3.31 3.70 16.83
CA ALA A 20 2.83 2.35 16.53
C ALA A 20 3.69 1.69 15.44
N ALA A 21 4.02 0.41 15.61
CA ALA A 21 4.88 -0.26 14.66
C ALA A 21 4.22 -0.31 13.28
N LEU A 22 4.99 0.09 12.25
CA LEU A 22 4.51 0.05 10.86
C LEU A 22 4.14 -1.37 10.42
N ALA A 23 4.81 -2.38 10.98
CA ALA A 23 4.55 -3.80 10.72
C ALA A 23 3.19 -4.27 11.27
N GLU A 24 2.66 -3.61 12.30
CA GLU A 24 1.36 -3.95 12.89
C GLU A 24 0.20 -3.30 12.13
N LYS A 25 0.50 -2.44 11.15
CA LYS A 25 -0.51 -1.79 10.33
C LYS A 25 -1.18 -2.81 9.41
N LYS A 26 -2.46 -3.09 9.67
CA LYS A 26 -3.27 -3.94 8.80
C LYS A 26 -3.62 -3.16 7.52
N TYR A 27 -3.17 -3.66 6.37
CA TYR A 27 -3.51 -3.08 5.07
C TYR A 27 -4.67 -3.86 4.45
N SER A 28 -5.74 -3.16 4.07
CA SER A 28 -6.96 -3.77 3.54
C SER A 28 -6.83 -4.31 2.11
N GLY A 29 -5.72 -4.03 1.43
CA GLY A 29 -5.54 -4.32 0.00
C GLY A 29 -6.44 -3.50 -0.93
N LYS A 30 -7.27 -2.58 -0.40
CA LYS A 30 -8.12 -1.71 -1.20
C LYS A 30 -7.39 -0.42 -1.52
N LEU A 31 -7.20 -0.15 -2.81
CA LEU A 31 -6.64 1.09 -3.33
C LEU A 31 -7.70 1.78 -4.20
N VAL A 32 -8.01 3.04 -3.88
CA VAL A 32 -8.93 3.86 -4.69
C VAL A 32 -8.09 4.84 -5.50
N LEU A 33 -8.14 4.70 -6.82
CA LEU A 33 -7.41 5.55 -7.76
C LEU A 33 -8.36 6.52 -8.45
N ARG A 34 -7.93 7.77 -8.63
CA ARG A 34 -8.60 8.73 -9.51
C ARG A 34 -7.92 8.70 -10.87
N LEU A 35 -8.73 8.52 -11.92
CA LEU A 35 -8.27 8.38 -13.30
C LEU A 35 -9.19 9.20 -14.20
N ALA A 36 -8.66 9.72 -15.32
CA ALA A 36 -9.51 10.32 -16.34
C ALA A 36 -10.40 9.23 -16.98
N PRO A 37 -11.63 9.57 -17.42
CA PRO A 37 -12.57 8.58 -17.97
C PRO A 37 -12.00 7.86 -19.20
N GLU A 38 -11.20 8.55 -20.03
CA GLU A 38 -10.55 7.96 -21.21
C GLU A 38 -9.50 6.91 -20.83
N GLN A 39 -8.72 7.18 -19.79
CA GLN A 39 -7.73 6.24 -19.27
C GLN A 39 -8.41 5.03 -18.65
N HIS A 40 -9.46 5.24 -17.86
CA HIS A 40 -10.25 4.15 -17.29
C HIS A 40 -10.85 3.26 -18.40
N ARG A 41 -11.42 3.86 -19.45
CA ARG A 41 -11.96 3.11 -20.60
C ARG A 41 -10.88 2.28 -21.29
N ARG A 42 -9.73 2.88 -21.58
CA ARG A 42 -8.62 2.19 -22.25
C ARG A 42 -8.15 0.99 -21.43
N LEU A 43 -7.97 1.15 -20.12
CA LEU A 43 -7.52 0.07 -19.24
C LEU A 43 -8.58 -1.03 -19.10
N ALA A 44 -9.87 -0.67 -19.07
CA ALA A 44 -10.95 -1.65 -19.01
C ALA A 44 -11.01 -2.52 -20.28
N ILE A 45 -10.75 -1.94 -21.46
CA ILE A 45 -10.66 -2.69 -22.72
C ILE A 45 -9.49 -3.67 -22.65
N LEU A 46 -8.28 -3.20 -22.30
CA LEU A 46 -7.09 -4.04 -22.20
C LEU A 46 -7.26 -5.19 -21.21
N ALA A 47 -7.86 -4.91 -20.05
CA ALA A 47 -8.16 -5.94 -19.05
C ALA A 47 -9.14 -7.00 -19.60
N SER A 48 -10.14 -6.56 -20.37
CA SER A 48 -11.12 -7.45 -21.01
C SER A 48 -10.49 -8.30 -22.11
N GLU A 49 -9.55 -7.76 -22.88
CA GLU A 49 -8.79 -8.51 -23.90
C GLU A 49 -7.93 -9.62 -23.27
N GLU A 50 -7.36 -9.39 -22.08
CA GLU A 50 -6.64 -10.40 -21.32
C GLU A 50 -7.55 -11.32 -20.48
N GLY A 51 -8.87 -11.09 -20.49
CA GLY A 51 -9.85 -11.89 -19.75
C GLY A 51 -9.72 -11.76 -18.23
N VAL A 52 -9.20 -10.64 -17.72
CA VAL A 52 -9.00 -10.38 -16.29
C VAL A 52 -9.79 -9.17 -15.82
N SER A 53 -10.01 -9.06 -14.50
CA SER A 53 -10.60 -7.86 -13.94
C SER A 53 -9.63 -6.67 -14.04
N LEU A 54 -10.19 -5.46 -14.13
CA LEU A 54 -9.40 -4.22 -14.15
C LEU A 54 -8.45 -4.10 -12.95
N ASN A 55 -8.89 -4.51 -11.75
CA ASN A 55 -8.02 -4.53 -10.57
C ASN A 55 -6.85 -5.50 -10.74
N ARG A 56 -7.08 -6.69 -11.30
CA ARG A 56 -6.01 -7.67 -11.53
C ARG A 56 -5.03 -7.17 -12.59
N TYR A 57 -5.54 -6.58 -13.67
CA TYR A 57 -4.73 -5.94 -14.71
C TYR A 57 -3.82 -4.84 -14.13
N LEU A 58 -4.38 -3.94 -13.33
CA LEU A 58 -3.64 -2.86 -12.68
C LEU A 58 -2.61 -3.38 -11.67
N CYS A 59 -2.97 -4.34 -10.83
CA CYS A 59 -2.03 -4.93 -9.88
C CYS A 59 -0.85 -5.60 -10.61
N ALA A 60 -1.10 -6.33 -11.69
CA ALA A 60 -0.04 -6.95 -12.48
C ALA A 60 0.91 -5.91 -13.12
N LYS A 61 0.37 -4.75 -13.54
CA LYS A 61 1.18 -3.65 -14.11
C LYS A 61 1.92 -2.81 -13.07
N LEU A 62 1.44 -2.73 -11.83
CA LEU A 62 2.04 -1.92 -10.77
C LEU A 62 3.04 -2.71 -9.91
N LEU A 63 2.88 -4.03 -9.82
CA LEU A 63 3.67 -4.91 -8.97
C LEU A 63 4.59 -5.87 -9.76
N GLY A 64 4.41 -5.95 -11.08
CA GLY A 64 5.31 -6.65 -12.00
C GLY A 64 6.35 -5.70 -12.59
#